data_AF-A0A8T7I8C3-F1
#
_entry.id   AF-A0A8T7I8C3-F1
#
_cell.length_a   1.000
_cell.length_b   1.000
_cell.length_c   1.000
_cell.angle_alpha   90.00
_cell.angle_beta   90.00
_cell.angle_gamma   90.00
#
_symmetry.space_group_name_H-M   'P 1'
#
loop_
_entity.id
_entity.type
_entity.pdbx_description
1 polymer ?
#
loop_
_entity_poly.entity_id
_entity_poly.type
_entity_poly.pdbx_seq_one_letter_code
_entity_poly.pdbx_strand_id
1 'polypeptide(L)'
;MTFYSLIFKIMPFLFPLLAGYGLARWAGLNSSTLSIIVRFVCLPLVLFSSIAGRLSFELFLKLSLTGAAVALAGYLLFTFGNRLLRVQMDNSVSLPNVGFFTIPFLALSMGGSGLGTASAFLIGVLITVFVIQIIKSGDFTAIIKEPWLYATVLGIIFIFIPFNMSLVYQTIDPVVDASFVLFLVYLGAFLFPMTGYKDAEAYVTVFFRLVCGFLVGAIAINVLSLSSVIAQAVMFSALAPPCAMNMMFNSNSNQGDQSAAKVGVLVSVILMAVILFTGWKPWAVF
;
A
#
# COMPACT_ATOMS: atom_id res chain seq x y z
N MET A 1 17.51 -21.35 3.43
CA MET A 1 16.08 -21.61 3.68
C MET A 1 15.59 -22.60 2.61
N THR A 2 14.87 -23.67 2.95
CA THR A 2 14.45 -24.66 1.93
C THR A 2 13.33 -24.08 1.06
N PHE A 3 13.30 -24.43 -0.23
CA PHE A 3 12.27 -23.97 -1.18
C PHE A 3 10.84 -24.24 -0.67
N TYR A 4 10.62 -25.40 -0.03
CA TYR A 4 9.37 -25.75 0.63
C TYR A 4 8.94 -24.73 1.70
N SER A 5 9.86 -24.31 2.58
CA SER A 5 9.55 -23.31 3.61
C SER A 5 9.27 -21.92 3.06
N LEU A 6 9.74 -21.60 1.85
CA LEU A 6 9.42 -20.35 1.16
C LEU A 6 7.99 -20.36 0.64
N ILE A 7 7.60 -21.43 -0.06
CA ILE A 7 6.26 -21.59 -0.63
C ILE A 7 5.20 -21.41 0.46
N PHE A 8 5.33 -22.11 1.59
CA PHE A 8 4.35 -22.00 2.68
C PHE A 8 4.25 -20.58 3.27
N LYS A 9 5.31 -19.77 3.23
CA LYS A 9 5.26 -18.38 3.73
C LYS A 9 4.63 -17.40 2.76
N ILE A 10 4.77 -17.62 1.45
CA ILE A 10 4.21 -16.71 0.44
C ILE A 10 2.81 -17.16 0.00
N MET A 11 2.45 -18.43 0.19
CA MET A 11 1.17 -18.99 -0.24
C MET A 11 -0.07 -18.24 0.28
N PRO A 12 -0.14 -17.83 1.56
CA PRO A 12 -1.27 -17.05 2.07
C PRO A 12 -1.50 -15.74 1.31
N PHE A 13 -0.44 -15.17 0.71
CA PHE A 13 -0.50 -13.98 -0.12
C PHE A 13 -0.82 -14.32 -1.59
N LEU A 14 -0.14 -15.33 -2.16
CA LEU A 14 -0.29 -15.70 -3.57
C LEU A 14 -1.65 -16.34 -3.88
N PHE A 15 -2.19 -17.17 -3.00
CA PHE A 15 -3.41 -17.91 -3.29
C PHE A 15 -4.62 -16.99 -3.50
N PRO A 16 -4.93 -16.02 -2.60
CA PRO A 16 -6.02 -15.07 -2.84
C PRO A 16 -5.77 -14.18 -4.06
N LEU A 17 -4.52 -13.80 -4.32
CA LEU A 17 -4.15 -13.02 -5.50
C LEU A 17 -4.46 -13.77 -6.81
N LEU A 18 -4.04 -15.04 -6.90
CA LEU A 18 -4.31 -15.90 -8.05
C LEU A 18 -5.81 -16.22 -8.17
N ALA A 19 -6.50 -16.43 -7.05
CA ALA A 19 -7.94 -16.63 -7.03
C ALA A 19 -8.68 -15.41 -7.59
N GLY A 20 -8.30 -14.20 -7.19
CA GLY A 20 -8.86 -12.96 -7.72
C GLY A 20 -8.67 -12.82 -9.22
N TYR A 21 -7.46 -13.11 -9.72
CA TYR A 21 -7.18 -13.10 -11.16
C TYR A 21 -8.02 -14.15 -11.91
N GLY A 22 -8.09 -15.38 -11.38
CA GLY A 22 -8.87 -16.47 -11.97
C GLY A 22 -10.36 -16.16 -12.01
N LEU A 23 -10.93 -15.62 -10.94
CA LEU A 23 -12.32 -15.21 -10.88
C LEU A 23 -12.63 -14.06 -11.83
N ALA A 24 -11.73 -13.08 -11.98
CA ALA A 24 -11.89 -12.03 -12.98
C ALA A 24 -11.87 -12.59 -14.41
N ARG A 25 -10.97 -13.54 -14.69
CA ARG A 25 -10.82 -14.17 -16.01
C ARG A 25 -11.98 -15.09 -16.38
N TRP A 26 -12.43 -15.94 -15.46
CA TRP A 26 -13.36 -17.04 -15.75
C TRP A 26 -14.79 -16.79 -15.26
N ALA A 27 -14.95 -16.10 -14.15
CA ALA A 27 -16.26 -15.79 -13.56
C ALA A 27 -16.72 -14.34 -13.81
N GLY A 28 -15.88 -13.51 -14.46
CA GLY A 28 -16.22 -12.12 -14.75
C GLY A 28 -16.29 -11.22 -13.51
N LEU A 29 -15.53 -11.53 -12.45
CA LEU A 29 -15.48 -10.74 -11.23
C LEU A 29 -15.08 -9.28 -11.54
N ASN A 30 -15.98 -8.34 -11.22
CA ASN A 30 -15.79 -6.93 -11.51
C ASN A 30 -14.93 -6.26 -10.40
N SER A 31 -13.71 -5.84 -10.77
CA SER A 31 -12.81 -5.13 -9.87
C SER A 31 -13.39 -3.83 -9.33
N SER A 32 -14.25 -3.14 -10.08
CA SER A 32 -14.89 -1.89 -9.64
C SER A 32 -15.90 -2.11 -8.51
N THR A 33 -16.62 -3.23 -8.51
CA THR A 33 -17.52 -3.56 -7.40
C THR A 33 -16.72 -3.91 -6.14
N LEU A 34 -15.63 -4.67 -6.31
CA LEU A 34 -14.73 -4.97 -5.21
C LEU A 34 -14.08 -3.71 -4.64
N SER A 35 -13.65 -2.76 -5.48
CA SER A 35 -13.01 -1.53 -5.00
C SER A 35 -13.92 -0.71 -4.09
N ILE A 36 -15.24 -0.71 -4.31
CA ILE A 36 -16.21 -0.06 -3.43
C ILE A 36 -16.20 -0.70 -2.04
N ILE A 37 -16.36 -2.03 -1.97
CA ILE A 37 -16.35 -2.75 -0.68
C ILE A 37 -15.03 -2.53 0.04
N VAL A 38 -13.94 -2.68 -0.71
CA VAL A 38 -12.60 -2.62 -0.15
C VAL A 38 -12.29 -1.22 0.37
N ARG A 39 -12.65 -0.17 -0.36
CA ARG A 39 -12.36 1.22 0.03
C ARG A 39 -13.30 1.77 1.09
N PHE A 40 -14.60 1.46 1.01
CA PHE A 40 -15.60 2.08 1.89
C PHE A 40 -15.83 1.27 3.17
N VAL A 41 -15.49 -0.02 3.19
CA VAL A 41 -15.71 -0.90 4.35
C VAL A 41 -14.40 -1.42 4.90
N CYS A 42 -13.65 -2.17 4.10
CA CYS A 42 -12.48 -2.91 4.58
C CYS A 42 -11.33 -1.98 5.01
N LEU A 43 -10.92 -1.05 4.14
CA LEU A 43 -9.79 -0.15 4.41
C LEU A 43 -10.00 0.70 5.67
N PRO A 44 -11.16 1.37 5.88
CA PRO A 44 -11.43 2.11 7.11
C PRO A 44 -11.36 1.23 8.36
N LEU A 45 -11.96 0.04 8.34
CA LEU A 45 -11.92 -0.88 9.49
C LEU A 45 -10.49 -1.32 9.82
N VAL A 46 -9.71 -1.68 8.79
CA VAL A 46 -8.31 -2.04 8.93
C VAL A 46 -7.50 -0.88 9.50
N LEU A 47 -7.65 0.33 8.97
CA LEU A 47 -6.94 1.52 9.46
C LEU A 47 -7.30 1.82 10.92
N PHE A 48 -8.59 1.83 11.26
CA PHE A 48 -9.04 2.05 12.62
C PHE A 48 -8.43 1.03 13.60
N SER A 49 -8.62 -0.27 13.34
CA SER A 49 -8.12 -1.36 14.21
C SER A 49 -6.58 -1.33 14.34
N SER A 50 -5.89 -0.96 13.27
CA SER A 50 -4.43 -0.90 13.25
C SER A 50 -3.86 0.31 14.01
N ILE A 51 -4.62 1.39 14.17
CA ILE A 51 -4.18 2.61 14.85
C ILE A 51 -4.61 2.59 16.32
N ALA A 52 -5.89 2.30 16.59
CA ALA A 52 -6.54 2.45 17.89
C ALA A 52 -5.95 1.59 19.03
N GLY A 53 -5.16 0.56 18.71
CA GLY A 53 -4.64 -0.36 19.73
C GLY A 53 -3.20 -0.82 19.52
N ARG A 54 -2.48 -0.31 18.51
CA ARG A 54 -1.17 -0.88 18.12
C ARG A 54 -0.05 0.15 17.96
N LEU A 55 -0.35 1.45 18.06
CA LEU A 55 0.61 2.53 17.86
C LEU A 55 0.53 3.59 18.95
N SER A 56 1.69 4.11 19.37
CA SER A 56 1.75 5.38 20.06
C SER A 56 1.56 6.53 19.07
N PHE A 57 1.05 7.67 19.53
CA PHE A 57 0.87 8.85 18.69
C PHE A 57 2.18 9.34 18.06
N GLU A 58 3.28 9.31 18.80
CA GLU A 58 4.60 9.69 18.29
C GLU A 58 5.04 8.78 17.13
N LEU A 59 4.88 7.46 17.28
CA LEU A 59 5.23 6.52 16.24
C LEU A 59 4.31 6.68 15.02
N PHE A 60 3.00 6.88 15.23
CA PHE A 60 2.06 7.20 14.17
C PHE A 60 2.52 8.41 13.34
N LEU A 61 2.93 9.51 13.99
CA LEU A 61 3.40 10.71 13.29
C LEU A 61 4.68 10.45 12.49
N LYS A 62 5.69 9.81 13.10
CA LYS A 62 6.95 9.47 12.42
C LYS A 62 6.72 8.67 11.14
N LEU A 63 5.84 7.67 11.23
CA LEU A 63 5.53 6.77 10.12
C LEU A 63 4.66 7.45 9.04
N SER A 64 3.68 8.25 9.45
CA SER A 64 2.86 9.03 8.52
C SER A 64 3.70 10.06 7.76
N LEU A 65 4.62 10.75 8.43
CA LEU A 65 5.57 11.67 7.78
C LEU A 65 6.47 10.95 6.78
N THR A 66 6.89 9.73 7.09
CA THR A 66 7.68 8.90 6.17
C THR A 66 6.87 8.55 4.92
N GLY A 67 5.62 8.10 5.08
CA GLY A 67 4.73 7.82 3.96
C GLY A 67 4.44 9.06 3.10
N ALA A 68 4.25 10.21 3.75
CA ALA A 68 4.09 11.49 3.08
C ALA A 68 5.32 11.88 2.26
N ALA A 69 6.52 11.73 2.82
CA ALA A 69 7.77 12.01 2.13
C ALA A 69 7.95 11.11 0.88
N VAL A 70 7.61 9.82 0.97
CA VAL A 70 7.68 8.89 -0.17
C VAL A 70 6.69 9.32 -1.27
N ALA A 71 5.44 9.63 -0.93
CA ALA A 71 4.44 10.06 -1.89
C ALA A 71 4.83 11.39 -2.56
N LEU A 72 5.34 12.34 -1.78
CA LEU A 72 5.82 13.63 -2.28
C LEU A 72 7.03 13.46 -3.20
N ALA A 73 8.00 12.65 -2.82
CA ALA A 73 9.18 12.37 -3.66
C ALA A 73 8.79 11.72 -4.98
N GLY A 74 7.86 10.75 -4.95
CA GLY A 74 7.31 10.15 -6.17
C GLY A 74 6.54 11.16 -7.03
N TYR A 75 5.77 12.08 -6.42
CA TYR A 75 5.10 13.16 -7.14
C TYR A 75 6.08 14.15 -7.79
N LEU A 76 7.14 14.54 -7.07
CA LEU A 76 8.19 15.40 -7.61
C LEU A 76 8.93 14.70 -8.75
N LEU A 77 9.18 13.40 -8.62
CA LEU A 77 9.78 12.59 -9.67
C LEU A 77 8.86 12.48 -10.89
N PHE A 78 7.55 12.32 -10.74
CA PHE A 78 6.61 12.40 -11.86
C PHE A 78 6.65 13.78 -12.53
N THR A 79 6.58 14.85 -11.74
CA THR A 79 6.48 16.23 -12.24
C THR A 79 7.75 16.70 -12.93
N PHE A 80 8.91 16.40 -12.35
CA PHE A 80 10.20 16.85 -12.84
C PHE A 80 10.94 15.79 -13.64
N GLY A 81 10.76 14.51 -13.37
CA GLY A 81 11.42 13.40 -14.08
C GLY A 81 11.06 13.38 -15.56
N ASN A 82 9.78 13.57 -15.90
CA ASN A 82 9.35 13.68 -17.30
C ASN A 82 10.05 14.83 -18.04
N ARG A 83 10.34 15.93 -17.35
CA ARG A 83 11.00 17.12 -17.92
C ARG A 83 12.53 17.01 -17.93
N LEU A 84 13.13 16.47 -16.87
CA LEU A 84 14.58 16.44 -16.64
C LEU A 84 15.23 15.20 -17.23
N LEU A 85 14.63 14.03 -16.99
CA LEU A 85 15.16 12.74 -17.42
C LEU A 85 14.68 12.35 -18.82
N ARG A 86 13.69 13.08 -19.38
CA ARG A 86 13.05 12.81 -20.68
C ARG A 86 12.52 11.38 -20.79
N VAL A 87 12.16 10.77 -19.67
CA VAL A 87 11.51 9.47 -19.63
C VAL A 87 10.04 9.69 -19.36
N GLN A 88 9.15 9.07 -20.13
CA GLN A 88 7.73 9.06 -19.84
C GLN A 88 7.49 8.16 -18.62
N MET A 89 6.98 8.76 -17.54
CA MET A 89 6.58 8.05 -16.33
C MET A 89 5.08 8.23 -16.11
N ASP A 90 4.43 7.15 -15.70
CA ASP A 90 3.02 7.18 -15.31
C ASP A 90 2.85 7.81 -13.92
N ASN A 91 1.69 8.43 -13.67
CA ASN A 91 1.39 9.09 -12.40
C ASN A 91 1.40 8.12 -11.20
N SER A 92 1.22 6.81 -11.44
CA SER A 92 1.35 5.75 -10.41
C SER A 92 2.73 5.71 -9.75
N VAL A 93 3.77 6.31 -10.34
CA VAL A 93 5.09 6.48 -9.70
C VAL A 93 5.04 7.26 -8.38
N SER A 94 4.00 8.09 -8.20
CA SER A 94 3.79 8.87 -6.98
C SER A 94 3.09 8.11 -5.85
N LEU A 95 2.53 6.93 -6.17
CA LEU A 95 1.62 6.21 -5.30
C LEU A 95 2.14 4.82 -4.94
N PRO A 96 2.75 4.64 -3.76
CA PRO A 96 2.88 3.32 -3.16
C PRO A 96 1.55 2.57 -3.04
N ASN A 97 1.49 1.32 -3.48
CA ASN A 97 0.38 0.43 -3.19
C ASN A 97 0.48 -0.16 -1.77
N VAL A 98 0.53 0.69 -0.74
CA VAL A 98 0.62 0.19 0.64
C VAL A 98 -0.67 -0.53 1.04
N GLY A 99 -1.82 0.02 0.67
CA GLY A 99 -3.14 -0.48 1.08
C GLY A 99 -3.47 -1.89 0.60
N PHE A 100 -3.28 -2.19 -0.69
CA PHE A 100 -3.71 -3.47 -1.27
C PHE A 100 -2.58 -4.48 -1.42
N PHE A 101 -1.32 -4.05 -1.32
CA PHE A 101 -0.16 -4.95 -1.40
C PHE A 101 0.54 -5.11 -0.04
N THR A 102 0.96 -4.00 0.59
CA THR A 102 1.85 -4.09 1.76
C THR A 102 1.11 -4.47 3.05
N ILE A 103 -0.04 -3.86 3.32
CA ILE A 103 -0.88 -4.16 4.48
C ILE A 103 -1.21 -5.67 4.56
N PRO A 104 -1.79 -6.31 3.52
CA PRO A 104 -2.10 -7.74 3.62
C PRO A 104 -0.84 -8.59 3.70
N PHE A 105 0.26 -8.19 3.04
CA PHE A 105 1.54 -8.89 3.17
C PHE A 105 2.06 -8.87 4.61
N LEU A 106 2.10 -7.70 5.25
CA LEU A 106 2.62 -7.56 6.62
C LEU A 106 1.68 -8.14 7.67
N ALA A 107 0.37 -8.08 7.46
CA ALA A 107 -0.60 -8.76 8.31
C ALA A 107 -0.34 -10.27 8.34
N LEU A 108 -0.11 -10.89 7.17
CA LEU A 108 0.09 -12.32 7.04
C LEU A 108 1.50 -12.80 7.41
N SER A 109 2.51 -11.92 7.35
CA SER A 109 3.93 -12.32 7.54
C SER A 109 4.59 -11.79 8.82
N MET A 110 4.17 -10.63 9.33
CA MET A 110 4.84 -9.91 10.43
C MET A 110 3.93 -9.57 11.62
N GLY A 111 2.64 -9.89 11.54
CA GLY A 111 1.69 -9.72 12.64
C GLY A 111 1.40 -8.25 12.98
N GLY A 112 1.08 -7.97 14.25
CA GLY A 112 0.39 -6.74 14.63
C GLY A 112 1.20 -5.44 14.54
N SER A 113 2.51 -5.46 14.82
CA SER A 113 3.36 -4.25 14.77
C SER A 113 3.70 -3.82 13.34
N GLY A 114 3.89 -4.78 12.43
CA GLY A 114 4.07 -4.51 11.01
C GLY A 114 2.80 -3.91 10.38
N LEU A 115 1.62 -4.40 10.78
CA LEU A 115 0.35 -3.89 10.32
C LEU A 115 0.13 -2.41 10.69
N GLY A 116 0.26 -2.07 11.99
CA GLY A 116 0.15 -0.68 12.44
C GLY A 116 1.09 0.24 11.67
N THR A 117 2.33 -0.23 11.45
CA THR A 117 3.34 0.54 10.74
C THR A 117 2.91 0.88 9.30
N ALA A 118 2.42 -0.11 8.56
CA ALA A 118 1.96 0.07 7.19
C ALA A 118 0.72 0.96 7.09
N SER A 119 -0.20 0.85 8.06
CA SER A 119 -1.40 1.68 8.13
C SER A 119 -1.07 3.15 8.36
N ALA A 120 -0.18 3.46 9.31
CA ALA A 120 0.27 4.83 9.53
C ALA A 120 1.02 5.40 8.32
N PHE A 121 1.89 4.59 7.71
CA PHE A 121 2.58 4.97 6.47
C PHE A 121 1.57 5.28 5.35
N LEU A 122 0.58 4.41 5.13
CA LEU A 122 -0.46 4.62 4.12
C LEU A 122 -1.24 5.92 4.35
N ILE A 123 -1.55 6.27 5.60
CA ILE A 123 -2.24 7.53 5.91
C ILE A 123 -1.43 8.74 5.45
N GLY A 124 -0.12 8.72 5.70
CA GLY A 124 0.81 9.74 5.17
C GLY A 124 0.75 9.89 3.65
N VAL A 125 0.73 8.75 2.94
CA VAL A 125 0.60 8.68 1.48
C VAL A 125 -0.74 9.28 1.04
N LEU A 126 -1.85 8.83 1.64
CA LEU A 126 -3.21 9.28 1.30
C LEU A 126 -3.37 10.78 1.52
N ILE A 127 -2.98 11.30 2.69
CA ILE A 127 -3.05 12.74 3.00
C ILE A 127 -2.27 13.53 1.95
N THR A 128 -1.04 13.13 1.64
CA THR A 128 -0.19 13.84 0.68
C THR A 128 -0.82 13.89 -0.71
N VAL A 129 -1.33 12.76 -1.19
CA VAL A 129 -1.95 12.68 -2.52
C VAL A 129 -3.25 13.48 -2.57
N PHE A 130 -4.06 13.43 -1.50
CA PHE A 130 -5.26 14.26 -1.41
C PHE A 130 -4.93 15.74 -1.38
N VAL A 131 -3.92 16.17 -0.63
CA VAL A 131 -3.47 17.57 -0.61
C VAL A 131 -3.03 18.00 -2.01
N ILE A 132 -2.25 17.19 -2.72
CA ILE A 132 -1.85 17.47 -4.10
C ILE A 132 -3.07 17.57 -5.02
N GLN A 133 -4.04 16.67 -4.87
CA GLN A 133 -5.27 16.69 -5.67
C GLN A 133 -6.10 17.95 -5.40
N ILE A 134 -6.28 18.32 -4.13
CA ILE A 134 -7.00 19.54 -3.71
C ILE A 134 -6.33 20.78 -4.29
N ILE A 135 -5.00 20.87 -4.25
CA ILE A 135 -4.27 22.01 -4.84
C ILE A 135 -4.52 22.10 -6.36
N LYS A 136 -4.65 20.95 -7.05
CA LYS A 136 -4.90 20.91 -8.49
C LYS A 136 -6.36 21.18 -8.89
N SER A 137 -7.33 20.62 -8.15
CA SER A 137 -8.75 20.69 -8.50
C SER A 137 -9.51 21.82 -7.80
N GLY A 138 -9.00 22.31 -6.67
CA GLY A 138 -9.71 23.23 -5.77
C GLY A 138 -10.83 22.58 -4.96
N ASP A 139 -11.06 21.26 -5.08
CA ASP A 139 -12.17 20.57 -4.41
C ASP A 139 -11.77 20.00 -3.04
N PHE A 140 -11.93 20.82 -2.00
CA PHE A 140 -11.72 20.41 -0.61
C PHE A 140 -12.78 19.43 -0.10
N THR A 141 -13.94 19.30 -0.76
CA THR A 141 -15.01 18.43 -0.26
C THR A 141 -14.71 16.96 -0.53
N ALA A 142 -13.83 16.66 -1.49
CA ALA A 142 -13.46 15.29 -1.86
C ALA A 142 -12.86 14.51 -0.67
N ILE A 143 -11.97 15.11 0.12
CA ILE A 143 -11.31 14.42 1.24
C ILE A 143 -12.28 14.09 2.38
N ILE A 144 -13.25 14.98 2.63
CA ILE A 144 -14.25 14.82 3.70
C ILE A 144 -15.23 13.69 3.36
N LYS A 145 -15.37 13.32 2.08
CA LYS A 145 -16.22 12.19 1.67
C LYS A 145 -15.56 10.83 1.87
N GLU A 146 -14.28 10.79 2.23
CA GLU A 146 -13.54 9.55 2.36
C GLU A 146 -13.71 8.89 3.73
N PRO A 147 -14.20 7.63 3.79
CA PRO A 147 -14.36 6.92 5.06
C PRO A 147 -13.05 6.68 5.81
N TRP A 148 -11.93 6.51 5.09
CA TRP A 148 -10.62 6.28 5.70
C TRP A 148 -10.17 7.44 6.58
N LEU A 149 -10.58 8.68 6.25
CA LEU A 149 -10.27 9.86 7.04
C LEU A 149 -10.91 9.76 8.43
N TYR A 150 -12.21 9.44 8.48
CA TYR A 150 -12.93 9.28 9.74
C TYR A 150 -12.39 8.12 10.57
N ALA A 151 -12.10 6.99 9.94
CA ALA A 151 -11.47 5.86 10.63
C ALA A 151 -10.09 6.22 11.22
N THR A 152 -9.31 7.03 10.51
CA THR A 152 -8.03 7.53 11.00
C THR A 152 -8.20 8.45 12.20
N VAL A 153 -9.11 9.43 12.11
CA VAL A 153 -9.40 10.37 13.20
C VAL A 153 -9.89 9.62 14.44
N LEU A 154 -10.84 8.69 14.27
CA LEU A 154 -11.30 7.82 15.35
C LEU A 154 -10.14 7.00 15.91
N GLY A 155 -9.34 6.37 15.04
CA GLY A 155 -8.17 5.59 15.47
C GLY A 155 -7.22 6.40 16.36
N ILE A 156 -6.91 7.64 15.97
CA ILE A 156 -6.06 8.56 16.74
C ILE A 156 -6.72 8.94 18.07
N ILE A 157 -8.01 9.27 18.07
CA ILE A 157 -8.75 9.58 19.32
C ILE A 157 -8.63 8.41 20.30
N PHE A 158 -8.79 7.19 19.83
CA PHE A 158 -8.71 5.99 20.66
C PHE A 158 -7.29 5.62 21.11
N ILE A 159 -6.23 6.21 20.55
CA ILE A 159 -4.88 6.14 21.15
C ILE A 159 -4.87 6.81 22.54
N PHE A 160 -5.64 7.87 22.72
CA PHE A 160 -5.64 8.68 23.95
C PHE A 160 -6.69 8.25 24.98
N ILE A 161 -7.67 7.44 24.59
CA ILE A 161 -8.75 7.00 25.49
C ILE A 161 -8.40 5.61 26.03
N PRO A 162 -8.26 5.44 27.36
CA PRO A 162 -8.02 4.13 27.98
C PRO A 162 -9.30 3.29 28.06
N PHE A 163 -10.02 3.14 26.93
CA PHE A 163 -11.25 2.35 26.89
C PHE A 163 -10.92 0.88 26.64
N ASN A 164 -11.65 -0.03 27.30
CA ASN A 164 -11.54 -1.45 27.01
C ASN A 164 -12.24 -1.74 25.68
N MET A 165 -11.46 -1.82 24.61
CA MET A 165 -11.93 -2.04 23.24
C MET A 165 -12.21 -3.52 22.91
N SER A 166 -12.20 -4.43 23.90
CA SER A 166 -12.36 -5.87 23.67
C SER A 166 -13.64 -6.23 22.90
N LEU A 167 -14.79 -5.65 23.25
CA LEU A 167 -16.05 -5.90 22.55
C LEU A 167 -16.04 -5.38 21.11
N VAL A 168 -15.41 -4.22 20.89
CA VAL A 168 -15.26 -3.63 19.55
C VAL A 168 -14.37 -4.52 18.68
N TYR A 169 -13.22 -4.94 19.19
CA TYR A 169 -12.30 -5.83 18.49
C TYR A 169 -12.90 -7.21 18.22
N GLN A 170 -13.64 -7.80 19.16
CA GLN A 170 -14.35 -9.07 18.92
C GLN A 170 -15.33 -8.99 17.74
N THR A 171 -15.91 -7.81 17.50
CA THR A 171 -16.86 -7.60 16.41
C THR A 171 -16.15 -7.28 15.08
N ILE A 172 -15.08 -6.49 15.13
CA ILE A 172 -14.41 -5.95 13.94
C ILE A 172 -13.27 -6.84 13.43
N ASP A 173 -12.55 -7.54 14.31
CA ASP A 173 -11.37 -8.32 13.95
C ASP A 173 -11.65 -9.41 12.90
N PRO A 174 -12.76 -10.18 12.94
CA PRO A 174 -13.08 -11.13 11.87
C PRO A 174 -13.22 -10.45 10.50
N VAL A 175 -13.76 -9.23 10.47
CA VAL A 175 -13.92 -8.44 9.24
C VAL A 175 -12.57 -7.89 8.78
N VAL A 176 -11.71 -7.46 9.71
CA VAL A 176 -10.33 -7.02 9.42
C VAL A 176 -9.50 -8.15 8.85
N ASP A 177 -9.58 -9.35 9.41
CA ASP A 177 -8.86 -10.52 8.92
C ASP A 177 -9.34 -10.94 7.52
N ALA A 178 -10.66 -10.96 7.30
CA ALA A 178 -11.23 -11.19 5.98
C ALA A 178 -10.86 -10.09 4.97
N SER A 179 -10.66 -8.85 5.43
CA SER A 179 -10.28 -7.72 4.58
C SER A 179 -8.91 -7.94 3.93
N PHE A 180 -7.95 -8.56 4.62
CA PHE A 180 -6.64 -8.84 4.02
C PHE A 180 -6.75 -9.79 2.82
N VAL A 181 -7.58 -10.83 2.94
CA VAL A 181 -7.87 -11.75 1.82
C VAL A 181 -8.57 -11.00 0.69
N LEU A 182 -9.55 -10.15 1.02
CA LEU A 182 -10.28 -9.38 0.02
C LEU A 182 -9.42 -8.35 -0.70
N PHE A 183 -8.45 -7.71 -0.02
CA PHE A 183 -7.46 -6.83 -0.63
C PHE A 183 -6.66 -7.55 -1.71
N LEU A 184 -6.24 -8.78 -1.43
CA LEU A 184 -5.46 -9.60 -2.36
C LEU A 184 -6.32 -10.14 -3.50
N VAL A 185 -7.55 -10.56 -3.24
CA VAL A 185 -8.51 -10.94 -4.29
C VAL A 185 -8.79 -9.76 -5.21
N TYR A 186 -8.99 -8.57 -4.64
CA TYR A 186 -9.16 -7.34 -5.41
C TYR A 186 -7.93 -7.00 -6.25
N LEU A 187 -6.74 -7.07 -5.65
CA LEU A 187 -5.48 -6.86 -6.36
C LEU A 187 -5.31 -7.86 -7.51
N GLY A 188 -5.69 -9.12 -7.29
CA GLY A 188 -5.69 -10.18 -8.31
C GLY A 188 -6.66 -9.90 -9.45
N ALA A 189 -7.88 -9.51 -9.13
CA ALA A 189 -8.89 -9.14 -10.12
C ALA A 189 -8.46 -7.92 -10.95
N PHE A 190 -7.82 -6.93 -10.30
CA PHE A 190 -7.27 -5.74 -10.96
C PHE A 190 -6.16 -6.06 -11.98
N LEU A 191 -5.40 -7.14 -11.78
CA LEU A 191 -4.36 -7.57 -12.73
C LEU A 191 -4.95 -8.11 -14.04
N PHE A 192 -6.24 -8.43 -14.11
CA PHE A 192 -6.88 -8.93 -15.32
C PHE A 192 -7.56 -7.80 -16.14
N PRO A 193 -7.39 -7.75 -17.47
CA PRO A 193 -6.39 -8.46 -18.26
C PRO A 193 -4.98 -7.92 -17.99
N MET A 194 -3.96 -8.80 -18.05
CA MET A 194 -2.58 -8.37 -17.86
C MET A 194 -2.12 -7.61 -19.11
N THR A 195 -2.02 -6.29 -18.98
CA THR A 195 -1.56 -5.37 -20.02
C THR A 195 -0.23 -4.74 -19.60
N GLY A 196 0.55 -4.21 -20.54
CA GLY A 196 1.76 -3.45 -20.20
C GLY A 196 3.07 -4.20 -20.06
N TYR A 197 3.07 -5.54 -20.14
CA TYR A 197 4.32 -6.33 -20.01
C TYR A 197 5.32 -6.10 -21.16
N LYS A 198 4.89 -5.46 -22.26
CA LYS A 198 5.78 -5.03 -23.36
C LYS A 198 6.07 -3.53 -23.32
N ASP A 199 5.46 -2.80 -22.40
CA ASP A 199 5.59 -1.36 -22.32
C ASP A 199 6.84 -1.01 -21.50
N ALA A 200 7.83 -0.42 -22.17
CA ALA A 200 9.06 0.02 -21.54
C ALA A 200 8.81 1.11 -20.50
N GLU A 201 7.82 1.98 -20.71
CA GLU A 201 7.48 3.09 -19.81
C GLU A 201 6.95 2.58 -18.46
N ALA A 202 6.16 1.50 -18.49
CA ALA A 202 5.75 0.78 -17.28
C ALA A 202 6.95 0.28 -16.46
N TYR A 203 7.94 -0.36 -17.09
CA TYR A 203 9.14 -0.82 -16.37
C TYR A 203 9.98 0.31 -15.81
N VAL A 204 10.14 1.40 -16.57
CA VAL A 204 10.90 2.55 -16.08
C VAL A 204 10.18 3.21 -14.90
N THR A 205 8.86 3.35 -14.99
CA THR A 205 8.04 3.84 -13.87
C THR A 205 8.23 2.99 -12.61
N VAL A 206 8.18 1.66 -12.75
CA VAL A 206 8.41 0.73 -11.64
C VAL A 206 9.82 0.86 -11.08
N PHE A 207 10.83 0.94 -11.93
CA PHE A 207 12.22 1.09 -11.51
C PHE A 207 12.42 2.35 -10.66
N PHE A 208 12.00 3.51 -11.17
CA PHE A 208 12.16 4.76 -10.42
C PHE A 208 11.32 4.79 -9.15
N ARG A 209 10.11 4.21 -9.16
CA ARG A 209 9.29 4.08 -7.95
C ARG A 209 10.03 3.30 -6.86
N LEU A 210 10.61 2.15 -7.22
CA LEU A 210 11.33 1.29 -6.28
C LEU A 210 12.61 1.96 -5.77
N VAL A 211 13.39 2.59 -6.64
CA VAL A 211 14.62 3.31 -6.25
C VAL A 211 14.30 4.50 -5.35
N CYS A 212 13.32 5.33 -5.72
CA CYS A 212 12.91 6.48 -4.93
C CYS A 212 12.35 6.05 -3.57
N GLY A 213 11.50 5.02 -3.56
CA GLY A 213 10.96 4.42 -2.34
C GLY A 213 12.07 3.91 -1.43
N PHE A 214 13.03 3.16 -1.98
CA PHE A 214 14.19 2.65 -1.24
C PHE A 214 14.99 3.78 -0.58
N LEU A 215 15.36 4.81 -1.35
CA LEU A 215 16.19 5.91 -0.86
C LEU A 215 15.49 6.68 0.25
N VAL A 216 14.22 7.06 0.06
CA VAL A 216 13.46 7.79 1.08
C VAL A 216 13.22 6.92 2.32
N GLY A 217 12.89 5.64 2.13
CA GLY A 217 12.73 4.67 3.22
C GLY A 217 14.01 4.50 4.03
N ALA A 218 15.16 4.34 3.37
CA ALA A 218 16.47 4.24 4.00
C ALA A 218 16.82 5.51 4.80
N ILE A 219 16.62 6.69 4.21
CA ILE A 219 16.84 7.97 4.91
C ILE A 219 15.95 8.06 6.16
N ALA A 220 14.66 7.73 6.03
CA ALA A 220 13.73 7.79 7.15
C ALA A 220 14.10 6.82 8.28
N ILE A 221 14.52 5.60 7.97
CA ILE A 221 14.98 4.62 8.97
C ILE A 221 16.17 5.16 9.76
N ASN A 222 17.16 5.74 9.09
CA ASN A 222 18.35 6.30 9.73
C ASN A 222 18.01 7.55 10.56
N VAL A 223 17.32 8.54 9.97
CA VAL A 223 17.02 9.83 10.61
C VAL A 223 16.09 9.66 11.79
N LEU A 224 15.11 8.76 11.70
CA LEU A 224 14.15 8.52 12.78
C LEU A 224 14.59 7.41 13.75
N SER A 225 15.75 6.80 13.51
CA SER A 225 16.32 5.69 14.30
C SER A 225 15.29 4.57 14.54
N LEU A 226 14.62 4.13 13.47
CA LEU A 226 13.56 3.12 13.57
C LEU A 226 14.14 1.75 13.86
N SER A 227 13.55 1.04 14.82
CA SER A 227 14.08 -0.25 15.26
C SER A 227 13.53 -1.43 14.44
N SER A 228 14.39 -2.43 14.21
CA SER A 228 14.09 -3.83 13.89
C SER A 228 12.87 -4.06 12.99
N VAL A 229 11.70 -4.34 13.58
CA VAL A 229 10.47 -4.74 12.89
C VAL A 229 9.78 -3.54 12.23
N ILE A 230 9.88 -2.36 12.82
CA ILE A 230 9.30 -1.12 12.28
C ILE A 230 10.10 -0.68 11.05
N ALA A 231 11.43 -0.72 11.12
CA ALA A 231 12.30 -0.42 9.98
C ALA A 231 12.02 -1.34 8.78
N GLN A 232 11.81 -2.64 9.05
CA GLN A 232 11.37 -3.61 8.05
C GLN A 232 10.05 -3.22 7.39
N ALA A 233 9.02 -2.96 8.20
CA ALA A 233 7.70 -2.60 7.69
C ALA A 233 7.72 -1.27 6.91
N VAL A 234 8.52 -0.28 7.33
CA VAL A 234 8.74 0.97 6.59
C VAL A 234 9.41 0.71 5.25
N MET A 235 10.48 -0.09 5.22
CA MET A 235 11.17 -0.41 3.97
C MET A 235 10.25 -1.16 3.00
N PHE A 236 9.48 -2.15 3.47
CA PHE A 236 8.48 -2.83 2.65
C PHE A 236 7.40 -1.89 2.12
N SER A 237 6.90 -0.98 2.96
CA SER A 237 5.90 0.03 2.58
C SER A 237 6.46 1.01 1.54
N ALA A 238 7.71 1.43 1.69
CA ALA A 238 8.38 2.32 0.76
C ALA A 238 8.67 1.64 -0.59
N LEU A 239 9.01 0.36 -0.58
CA LEU A 239 9.21 -0.50 -1.76
C LEU A 239 7.91 -1.06 -2.36
N ALA A 240 6.74 -0.67 -1.84
CA ALA A 240 5.47 -1.09 -2.40
C ALA A 240 5.38 -0.73 -3.90
N PRO A 241 4.78 -1.60 -4.73
CA PRO A 241 4.65 -1.33 -6.16
C PRO A 241 3.87 -0.04 -6.43
N PRO A 242 3.99 0.55 -7.63
CA PRO A 242 3.07 1.59 -8.09
C PRO A 242 1.60 1.15 -7.92
N CYS A 243 0.77 2.07 -7.44
CA CYS A 243 -0.67 1.88 -7.30
C CYS A 243 -1.40 2.65 -8.39
N ALA A 244 -2.41 2.04 -9.01
CA ALA A 244 -3.25 2.78 -9.93
C ALA A 244 -4.20 3.71 -9.16
N MET A 245 -4.37 4.93 -9.67
CA MET A 245 -5.23 5.96 -9.06
C MET A 245 -6.64 5.43 -8.79
N ASN A 246 -7.21 4.64 -9.71
CA ASN A 246 -8.56 4.09 -9.58
C ASN A 246 -8.69 3.04 -8.45
N MET A 247 -7.59 2.49 -7.95
CA MET A 247 -7.63 1.59 -6.80
C MET A 247 -7.80 2.37 -5.50
N MET A 248 -7.23 3.57 -5.41
CA MET A 248 -7.31 4.42 -4.23
C MET A 248 -8.43 5.46 -4.31
N PHE A 249 -8.79 5.92 -5.51
CA PHE A 249 -9.72 7.02 -5.75
C PHE A 249 -10.83 6.60 -6.71
N ASN A 250 -12.02 7.20 -6.56
CA ASN A 250 -13.13 6.95 -7.49
C ASN A 250 -12.93 7.84 -8.72
N SER A 251 -11.84 7.62 -9.44
CA SER A 251 -11.62 8.32 -10.69
C SER A 251 -12.38 7.54 -11.77
N ASN A 252 -13.49 8.12 -12.23
CA ASN A 252 -14.08 7.82 -13.55
C ASN A 252 -13.11 8.19 -14.71
N SER A 253 -11.80 8.26 -14.44
CA SER A 253 -10.77 8.48 -15.42
C SER A 253 -10.81 7.29 -16.37
N ASN A 254 -11.43 7.52 -17.53
CA ASN A 254 -11.34 6.74 -18.75
C ASN A 254 -10.09 5.89 -18.72
N GLN A 255 -10.24 4.56 -18.60
CA GLN A 255 -9.26 3.49 -18.80
C GLN A 255 -7.84 3.97 -19.14
N GLY A 256 -7.21 4.71 -18.23
CA GLY A 256 -5.85 5.19 -18.42
C GLY A 256 -4.96 3.97 -18.41
N ASP A 257 -3.81 4.05 -19.07
CA ASP A 257 -2.93 2.90 -19.15
C ASP A 257 -2.41 2.51 -17.75
N GLN A 258 -3.03 1.49 -17.14
CA GLN A 258 -2.70 0.99 -15.81
C GLN A 258 -1.52 -0.01 -15.85
N SER A 259 -0.81 -0.06 -16.97
CA SER A 259 0.33 -0.94 -17.23
C SER A 259 1.40 -0.84 -16.15
N ALA A 260 1.79 0.36 -15.74
CA ALA A 260 2.80 0.57 -14.69
C ALA A 260 2.40 -0.04 -13.34
N ALA A 261 1.15 0.10 -12.92
CA ALA A 261 0.65 -0.50 -11.68
C ALA A 261 0.60 -2.03 -11.76
N LYS A 262 0.14 -2.59 -12.89
CA LYS A 262 0.07 -4.04 -13.10
C LYS A 262 1.46 -4.69 -13.16
N VAL A 263 2.36 -4.13 -13.98
CA VAL A 263 3.77 -4.57 -14.09
C VAL A 263 4.46 -4.40 -12.73
N GLY A 264 4.18 -3.29 -12.03
CA GLY A 264 4.70 -3.02 -10.70
C GLY A 264 4.37 -4.11 -9.70
N VAL A 265 3.09 -4.51 -9.61
CA VAL A 265 2.66 -5.59 -8.72
C VAL A 265 3.39 -6.89 -9.08
N LEU A 266 3.51 -7.25 -10.37
CA LEU A 266 4.25 -8.44 -10.80
C LEU A 266 5.72 -8.39 -10.35
N VAL A 267 6.41 -7.27 -10.63
CA VAL A 267 7.82 -7.07 -10.26
C VAL A 267 7.99 -7.13 -8.75
N SER A 268 7.10 -6.52 -7.97
CA SER A 268 7.15 -6.55 -6.51
C SER A 268 6.88 -7.95 -5.93
N VAL A 269 5.97 -8.74 -6.52
CA VAL A 269 5.78 -10.15 -6.12
C VAL A 269 7.06 -10.95 -6.35
N ILE A 270 7.69 -10.80 -7.52
CA ILE A 270 8.95 -11.48 -7.84
C ILE A 270 10.06 -11.02 -6.89
N LEU A 271 10.19 -9.71 -6.66
CA LEU A 271 11.18 -9.14 -5.77
C LEU A 271 11.00 -9.64 -4.33
N MET A 272 9.79 -9.71 -3.81
CA MET A 272 9.52 -10.28 -2.49
C MET A 272 9.91 -11.76 -2.42
N ALA A 273 9.59 -12.55 -3.45
CA ALA A 273 9.99 -13.94 -3.52
C ALA A 273 11.52 -14.09 -3.50
N VAL A 274 12.25 -13.23 -4.22
CA VAL A 274 13.72 -13.19 -4.22
C VAL A 274 14.28 -12.78 -2.86
N ILE A 275 13.75 -11.71 -2.24
CA ILE A 275 14.16 -11.24 -0.91
C ILE A 275 13.99 -12.36 0.12
N LEU A 276 12.83 -13.01 0.13
CA LEU A 276 12.54 -14.10 1.05
C LEU A 276 13.39 -15.35 0.79
N PHE A 277 13.71 -15.66 -0.48
CA PHE A 277 14.54 -16.82 -0.84
C PHE A 277 16.02 -16.62 -0.50
N THR A 278 16.55 -15.46 -0.87
CA THR A 278 17.96 -15.10 -0.62
C THR A 278 18.22 -14.76 0.85
N GLY A 279 17.18 -14.42 1.60
CA GLY A 279 17.31 -13.90 2.95
C GLY A 279 17.95 -12.51 2.99
N TRP A 280 18.01 -11.82 1.85
CA TRP A 280 18.55 -10.47 1.78
C TRP A 280 17.69 -9.53 2.62
N LYS A 281 18.34 -8.81 3.54
CA LYS A 281 17.70 -7.84 4.43
C LYS A 281 18.19 -6.45 4.05
N PRO A 282 17.59 -5.78 3.06
CA PRO A 282 18.01 -4.44 2.65
C PRO A 282 17.98 -3.42 3.80
N TRP A 283 17.18 -3.68 4.84
CA TRP A 283 17.09 -2.89 6.06
C TRP A 283 18.15 -3.22 7.12
N ALA A 284 18.94 -4.30 6.99
CA ALA A 284 19.95 -4.67 7.99
C ALA A 284 21.25 -3.85 7.87
N VAL A 285 21.34 -3.01 6.85
CA VAL A 285 22.48 -2.12 6.60
C VAL A 285 22.29 -0.77 7.32
N PHE A 286 21.13 -0.53 7.92
CA PHE A 286 20.71 0.72 8.54
C PHE A 286 20.35 0.52 10.01
#